data_AF-A0A7Y8IDS4-F1
#
_entry.id   AF-A0A7Y8IDS4-F1
#
_cell.length_a   1.000
_cell.length_b   1.000
_cell.length_c   1.000
_cell.angle_alpha   90.00
_cell.angle_beta   90.00
_cell.angle_gamma   90.00
#
_symmetry.space_group_name_H-M   'P 1'
#
loop_
_entity.id
_entity.type
_entity.pdbx_description
1 polymer ?
#
loop_
_entity_poly.entity_id
_entity_poly.type
_entity_poly.pdbx_seq_one_letter_code
_entity_poly.pdbx_strand_id
1 'polypeptide(L)'
;PYNGDTLSYVNWQIIADTTSSGGLLPNRVYELVRDGIYLMNRTLTIPSGKKLHIRAAEGSGKKPIIYLWESGTGSTPTRPPGNFVVLNGANLELKNICIAGFYEPEPDRVDGVQGGLINTTAVGNTIVIDGVVFSNINGQHVRVGNNSKKVQVTNSIFANMGALTTSNLGAGKGLDLREAAIDTLIVENTTFVNYQDRAIRHYNFSNPQAGTGNLGYCRINHNTFANGMGFHGLLSLGNLGSKAIITDNLFVDAFALGEDSSDATRTAEWANTGEIYPSGNNRIMWIFSAPNDTTQWTVKNNYYTVSSAGQAWLNDNHFGHGPFEVGSPLSWHINSRLGADSVNAFKKEDGLTLNNIPALMTNMMTWYEDPTGGNRTKNTPGSVFDKTTDDYDRRVIQYYRDTLDASYSTSAMA
;
A
#
# COMPACT_ATOMS: atom_id res chain seq x y z
N PRO A 1 6.75 19.81 18.83
CA PRO A 1 5.55 19.06 19.26
C PRO A 1 4.32 19.96 19.20
N TYR A 2 3.15 19.40 18.89
CA TYR A 2 1.89 20.11 18.96
C TYR A 2 1.59 20.53 20.40
N ASN A 3 1.19 21.78 20.57
CA ASN A 3 0.98 22.41 21.89
C ASN A 3 -0.38 23.15 21.96
N GLY A 4 -1.31 22.87 21.04
CA GLY A 4 -2.57 23.61 20.93
C GLY A 4 -2.55 24.72 19.89
N ASP A 5 -1.38 25.28 19.55
CA ASP A 5 -1.24 26.38 18.58
C ASP A 5 -1.25 25.85 17.14
N THR A 6 -2.13 26.39 16.30
CA THR A 6 -2.20 26.02 14.87
C THR A 6 -0.95 26.42 14.11
N LEU A 7 -0.23 27.47 14.53
CA LEU A 7 1.06 27.83 13.93
C LEU A 7 2.13 26.76 14.17
N SER A 8 1.98 25.92 15.20
CA SER A 8 2.91 24.82 15.48
C SER A 8 2.78 23.63 14.51
N TYR A 9 1.80 23.64 13.61
CA TYR A 9 1.65 22.58 12.62
C TYR A 9 2.85 22.53 11.67
N VAL A 10 3.25 21.32 11.31
CA VAL A 10 4.47 21.07 10.52
C VAL A 10 4.43 21.83 9.18
N ASN A 11 3.27 21.83 8.51
CA ASN A 11 3.12 22.56 7.26
C ASN A 11 3.32 24.07 7.42
N TRP A 12 2.85 24.68 8.50
CA TRP A 12 3.00 26.13 8.71
C TRP A 12 4.42 26.52 9.08
N GLN A 13 5.10 25.70 9.88
CA GLN A 13 6.52 25.90 10.19
C GLN A 13 7.40 25.81 8.93
N ILE A 14 7.14 24.83 8.06
CA ILE A 14 7.84 24.70 6.78
C ILE A 14 7.52 25.90 5.88
N ILE A 15 6.24 26.29 5.74
CA ILE A 15 5.85 27.44 4.93
C ILE A 15 6.56 28.71 5.42
N ALA A 16 6.57 28.99 6.73
CA ALA A 16 7.23 30.16 7.30
C ALA A 16 8.74 30.19 7.03
N ASP A 17 9.44 29.06 7.17
CA ASP A 17 10.86 28.94 6.81
C ASP A 17 11.08 29.15 5.31
N THR A 18 10.24 28.59 4.44
CA THR A 18 10.36 28.79 2.99
C THR A 18 10.08 30.23 2.57
N THR A 19 9.12 30.92 3.20
CA THR A 19 8.84 32.33 2.92
C THR A 19 10.02 33.21 3.36
N SER A 20 10.56 32.99 4.56
CA SER A 20 11.67 33.79 5.08
C SER A 20 12.97 33.60 4.30
N SER A 21 13.20 32.40 3.76
CA SER A 21 14.40 32.07 2.96
C SER A 21 14.25 32.30 1.45
N GLY A 22 13.10 32.79 0.97
CA GLY A 22 12.85 33.02 -0.46
C GLY A 22 12.63 31.73 -1.27
N GLY A 23 12.28 30.63 -0.61
CA GLY A 23 11.95 29.34 -1.18
C GLY A 23 12.62 28.18 -0.45
N LEU A 24 12.26 26.95 -0.84
CA LEU A 24 12.87 25.76 -0.25
C LEU A 24 14.36 25.66 -0.64
N LEU A 25 15.24 25.67 0.37
CA LEU A 25 16.69 25.59 0.18
C LEU A 25 17.12 24.15 -0.14
N PRO A 26 18.06 23.92 -1.08
CA PRO A 26 18.45 22.57 -1.51
C PRO A 26 18.95 21.65 -0.39
N ASN A 27 19.62 22.22 0.61
CA ASN A 27 20.23 21.48 1.72
C ASN A 27 19.40 21.53 3.01
N ARG A 28 18.16 22.03 2.95
CA ARG A 28 17.31 22.13 4.15
C ARG A 28 16.83 20.74 4.56
N VAL A 29 17.00 20.44 5.84
CA VAL A 29 16.44 19.25 6.51
C VAL A 29 15.56 19.74 7.65
N TYR A 30 14.30 19.32 7.66
CA TYR A 30 13.40 19.56 8.77
C TYR A 30 13.48 18.37 9.73
N GLU A 31 13.95 18.63 10.94
CA GLU A 31 14.21 17.61 11.94
C GLU A 31 13.14 17.63 13.04
N LEU A 32 12.45 16.51 13.21
CA LEU A 32 11.40 16.34 14.21
C LEU A 32 11.96 15.72 15.49
N VAL A 33 11.64 16.33 16.62
CA VAL A 33 12.05 15.86 17.95
C VAL A 33 11.45 14.47 18.21
N ARG A 34 12.26 13.55 18.73
CA ARG A 34 11.83 12.21 19.15
C ARG A 34 10.69 12.29 20.16
N ASP A 35 9.83 11.28 20.15
CA ASP A 35 8.60 11.22 20.95
C ASP A 35 7.58 12.34 20.65
N GLY A 36 7.88 13.25 19.72
CA GLY A 36 7.01 14.35 19.35
C GLY A 36 5.77 13.87 18.60
N ILE A 37 4.63 14.43 19.00
CA ILE A 37 3.39 14.38 18.23
C ILE A 37 3.25 15.71 17.50
N TYR A 38 2.91 15.64 16.22
CA TYR A 38 2.80 16.77 15.31
C TYR A 38 1.48 16.68 14.54
N LEU A 39 0.93 17.84 14.20
CA LEU A 39 -0.25 17.94 13.35
C LEU A 39 0.08 18.66 12.05
N MET A 40 -0.72 18.36 11.03
CA MET A 40 -0.67 19.02 9.73
C MET A 40 -2.06 19.12 9.14
N ASN A 41 -2.47 20.32 8.72
CA ASN A 41 -3.83 20.55 8.23
C ASN A 41 -3.93 21.03 6.78
N ARG A 42 -2.81 21.11 6.07
CA ARG A 42 -2.78 21.58 4.68
C ARG A 42 -1.74 20.80 3.90
N THR A 43 -2.06 20.39 2.69
CA THR A 43 -1.10 19.77 1.77
C THR A 43 0.09 20.69 1.49
N LEU A 44 1.30 20.14 1.58
CA LEU A 44 2.52 20.80 1.13
C LEU A 44 2.75 20.51 -0.36
N THR A 45 2.64 21.54 -1.20
CA THR A 45 2.98 21.44 -2.62
C THR A 45 4.41 21.87 -2.85
N ILE A 46 5.27 20.92 -3.24
CA ILE A 46 6.69 21.17 -3.47
C ILE A 46 6.91 21.45 -4.96
N PRO A 47 7.48 22.62 -5.31
CA PRO A 47 7.62 23.02 -6.71
C PRO A 47 8.77 22.27 -7.41
N SER A 48 8.70 22.24 -8.74
CA SER A 48 9.65 21.54 -9.60
C SER A 48 11.10 21.88 -9.29
N GLY A 49 11.97 20.87 -9.31
CA GLY A 49 13.39 21.01 -9.04
C GLY A 49 13.77 21.26 -7.58
N LYS A 50 12.80 21.34 -6.66
CA LYS A 50 13.06 21.41 -5.21
C LYS A 50 13.00 20.04 -4.54
N LYS A 51 13.48 19.97 -3.31
CA LYS A 51 13.50 18.76 -2.49
C LYS A 51 13.00 19.05 -1.09
N LEU A 52 11.99 18.30 -0.64
CA LEU A 52 11.59 18.27 0.77
C LEU A 52 12.31 17.11 1.46
N HIS A 53 13.01 17.40 2.56
CA HIS A 53 13.64 16.39 3.42
C HIS A 53 13.13 16.56 4.85
N ILE A 54 12.43 15.54 5.36
CA ILE A 54 11.95 15.49 6.74
C ILE A 54 12.51 14.22 7.40
N ARG A 55 13.07 14.37 8.59
CA ARG A 55 13.57 13.23 9.38
C ARG A 55 13.27 13.40 10.86
N ALA A 56 13.35 12.29 11.60
CA ALA A 56 13.47 12.37 13.05
C ALA A 56 14.88 12.83 13.46
N ALA A 57 14.98 13.50 14.61
CA ALA A 57 16.23 13.84 15.25
C ALA A 57 17.05 12.59 15.56
N GLU A 58 18.37 12.74 15.57
CA GLU A 58 19.26 11.70 16.05
C GLU A 58 19.05 11.47 17.56
N GLY A 59 19.32 10.26 18.03
CA GLY A 59 19.22 9.89 19.44
C GLY A 59 18.15 8.84 19.75
N SER A 60 17.97 8.60 21.05
CA SER A 60 16.99 7.66 21.59
C SER A 60 15.57 8.25 21.60
N GLY A 61 14.58 7.40 21.79
CA GLY A 61 13.16 7.78 21.80
C GLY A 61 12.41 7.30 20.57
N LYS A 62 11.08 7.36 20.64
CA LYS A 62 10.21 6.82 19.59
C LYS A 62 10.23 7.72 18.36
N LYS A 63 9.95 7.12 17.19
CA LYS A 63 9.73 7.89 15.96
C LYS A 63 8.63 8.93 16.18
N PRO A 64 8.84 10.20 15.80
CA PRO A 64 7.81 11.23 15.90
C PRO A 64 6.66 10.93 14.94
N ILE A 65 5.45 11.29 15.36
CA ILE A 65 4.23 11.04 14.59
C ILE A 65 3.69 12.36 14.06
N ILE A 66 3.38 12.40 12.76
CA ILE A 66 2.58 13.44 12.13
C ILE A 66 1.18 12.88 11.87
N TYR A 67 0.16 13.50 12.45
CA TYR A 67 -1.23 13.23 12.09
C TYR A 67 -1.72 14.29 11.12
N LEU A 68 -2.44 13.87 10.07
CA LEU A 68 -3.22 14.80 9.28
C LEU A 68 -4.47 15.22 10.09
N TRP A 69 -4.65 16.53 10.23
CA TRP A 69 -5.74 17.17 10.98
C TRP A 69 -6.70 17.88 10.03
N GLU A 70 -7.93 18.10 10.49
CA GLU A 70 -8.96 18.84 9.76
C GLU A 70 -8.43 20.14 9.15
N SER A 71 -8.72 20.35 7.86
CA SER A 71 -8.22 21.51 7.13
C SER A 71 -8.76 22.85 7.65
N GLY A 72 -9.92 22.84 8.31
CA GLY A 72 -10.61 24.03 8.82
C GLY A 72 -11.08 25.00 7.74
N THR A 73 -10.89 24.67 6.46
CA THR A 73 -11.11 25.58 5.31
C THR A 73 -11.58 24.80 4.07
N GLY A 74 -12.03 25.50 3.03
CA GLY A 74 -12.43 24.90 1.76
C GLY A 74 -13.78 24.18 1.81
N SER A 75 -14.02 23.25 0.87
CA SER A 75 -15.30 22.53 0.73
C SER A 75 -15.48 21.36 1.69
N THR A 76 -14.43 20.93 2.39
CA THR A 76 -14.48 19.84 3.39
C THR A 76 -13.68 20.22 4.65
N PRO A 77 -14.09 21.29 5.36
CA PRO A 77 -13.31 21.86 6.46
C PRO A 77 -13.11 20.89 7.62
N THR A 78 -14.03 19.93 7.82
CA THR A 78 -14.01 18.90 8.86
C THR A 78 -13.23 17.64 8.46
N ARG A 79 -12.53 17.66 7.32
CA ARG A 79 -11.74 16.52 6.86
C ARG A 79 -10.25 16.87 6.82
N PRO A 80 -9.35 15.91 7.11
CA PRO A 80 -7.92 16.09 6.92
C PRO A 80 -7.59 16.42 5.45
N PRO A 81 -6.43 17.03 5.16
CA PRO A 81 -6.01 17.20 3.78
C PRO A 81 -5.86 15.84 3.09
N GLY A 82 -6.37 15.72 1.86
CA GLY A 82 -6.29 14.45 1.11
C GLY A 82 -4.89 14.01 0.67
N ASN A 83 -3.85 14.80 0.98
CA ASN A 83 -2.44 14.46 0.85
C ASN A 83 -1.61 15.17 1.92
N PHE A 84 -0.60 14.50 2.45
CA PHE A 84 0.52 15.12 3.17
C PHE A 84 1.32 16.00 2.21
N VAL A 85 1.87 15.43 1.14
CA VAL A 85 2.72 16.15 0.18
C VAL A 85 2.28 15.89 -1.26
N VAL A 86 2.32 16.96 -2.06
CA VAL A 86 2.20 16.91 -3.52
C VAL A 86 3.51 17.35 -4.16
N LEU A 87 4.08 16.51 -5.02
CA LEU A 87 5.34 16.76 -5.73
C LEU A 87 5.03 17.23 -7.16
N ASN A 88 5.28 18.50 -7.43
CA ASN A 88 5.13 19.08 -8.76
C ASN A 88 6.44 19.00 -9.55
N GLY A 89 6.95 17.79 -9.78
CA GLY A 89 8.29 17.56 -10.37
C GLY A 89 9.42 17.74 -9.35
N ALA A 90 9.12 17.49 -8.08
CA ALA A 90 9.99 17.69 -6.94
C ALA A 90 10.49 16.36 -6.36
N ASN A 91 11.47 16.44 -5.47
CA ASN A 91 12.01 15.27 -4.76
C ASN A 91 11.54 15.23 -3.31
N LEU A 92 11.45 14.02 -2.77
CA LEU A 92 11.05 13.76 -1.39
C LEU A 92 12.00 12.78 -0.73
N GLU A 93 12.46 13.13 0.47
CA GLU A 93 13.16 12.24 1.38
C GLU A 93 12.47 12.25 2.75
N LEU A 94 11.99 11.08 3.18
CA LEU A 94 11.41 10.88 4.50
C LEU A 94 12.22 9.82 5.25
N LYS A 95 12.63 10.13 6.49
CA LYS A 95 13.44 9.21 7.29
C LYS A 95 13.01 9.09 8.74
N ASN A 96 12.77 7.86 9.22
CA ASN A 96 12.55 7.55 10.64
C ASN A 96 11.38 8.30 11.30
N ILE A 97 10.32 8.61 10.56
CA ILE A 97 9.11 9.27 11.08
C ILE A 97 7.88 8.39 10.89
N CYS A 98 6.77 8.79 11.50
CA CYS A 98 5.46 8.15 11.34
C CYS A 98 4.47 9.18 10.76
N ILE A 99 3.62 8.78 9.80
CA ILE A 99 2.56 9.63 9.25
C ILE A 99 1.25 8.85 9.16
N ALA A 100 0.18 9.40 9.73
CA ALA A 100 -1.17 8.84 9.70
C ALA A 100 -2.12 9.77 8.93
N GLY A 101 -3.01 9.21 8.12
CA GLY A 101 -3.93 9.98 7.26
C GLY A 101 -5.04 10.72 7.99
N PHE A 102 -5.18 10.53 9.31
CA PHE A 102 -6.09 11.30 10.17
C PHE A 102 -5.56 11.32 11.61
N TYR A 103 -6.21 12.08 12.51
CA TYR A 103 -5.89 12.07 13.93
C TYR A 103 -6.49 10.86 14.65
N GLU A 104 -5.71 9.77 14.68
CA GLU A 104 -6.10 8.48 15.24
C GLU A 104 -6.39 8.42 16.75
N PRO A 105 -5.90 9.34 17.61
CA PRO A 105 -6.34 9.39 19.01
C PRO A 105 -7.84 9.66 19.18
N GLU A 106 -8.54 10.10 18.13
CA GLU A 106 -10.00 10.16 18.06
C GLU A 106 -10.48 9.19 16.96
N PRO A 107 -10.74 7.91 17.29
CA PRO A 107 -10.98 6.85 16.29
C PRO A 107 -12.15 7.13 15.33
N ASP A 108 -13.20 7.80 15.80
CA ASP A 108 -14.37 8.15 14.96
C ASP A 108 -14.02 9.04 13.76
N ARG A 109 -12.87 9.72 13.80
CA ARG A 109 -12.37 10.51 12.66
C ARG A 109 -12.02 9.67 11.43
N VAL A 110 -12.00 8.34 11.54
CA VAL A 110 -11.92 7.44 10.38
C VAL A 110 -13.05 7.68 9.37
N ASP A 111 -14.18 8.24 9.79
CA ASP A 111 -15.29 8.60 8.90
C ASP A 111 -14.99 9.83 8.03
N GLY A 112 -13.94 10.58 8.37
CA GLY A 112 -13.45 11.74 7.65
C GLY A 112 -12.14 11.52 6.91
N VAL A 113 -11.52 10.34 7.03
CA VAL A 113 -10.19 10.05 6.45
C VAL A 113 -10.20 10.29 4.93
N GLN A 114 -9.15 10.93 4.43
CA GLN A 114 -9.05 11.31 3.02
C GLN A 114 -7.90 10.59 2.31
N GLY A 115 -7.84 10.85 1.00
CA GLY A 115 -6.96 10.31 -0.03
C GLY A 115 -5.71 9.56 0.41
N GLY A 116 -4.56 10.11 0.02
CA GLY A 116 -3.26 9.48 0.20
C GLY A 116 -2.35 10.30 1.10
N LEU A 117 -1.06 9.93 1.14
CA LEU A 117 -0.04 10.76 1.80
C LEU A 117 0.78 11.51 0.77
N ILE A 118 1.32 10.81 -0.21
CA ILE A 118 2.24 11.38 -1.21
C ILE A 118 1.58 11.26 -2.58
N ASN A 119 1.57 12.36 -3.34
CA ASN A 119 1.10 12.36 -4.73
C ASN A 119 2.06 13.13 -5.65
N THR A 120 2.17 12.74 -6.91
CA THR A 120 2.93 13.47 -7.94
C THR A 120 1.99 14.12 -8.95
N THR A 121 2.32 15.33 -9.41
CA THR A 121 1.53 16.05 -10.44
C THR A 121 2.35 16.52 -11.64
N ALA A 122 3.66 16.27 -11.65
CA ALA A 122 4.52 16.50 -12.81
C ALA A 122 5.67 15.49 -12.87
N VAL A 123 6.37 15.44 -14.00
CA VAL A 123 7.44 14.47 -14.27
C VAL A 123 8.73 14.75 -13.50
N GLY A 124 9.55 13.71 -13.30
CA GLY A 124 10.95 13.81 -12.88
C GLY A 124 11.22 13.59 -11.39
N ASN A 125 10.22 13.19 -10.60
CA ASN A 125 10.34 13.04 -9.15
C ASN A 125 11.33 11.93 -8.74
N THR A 126 11.95 12.11 -7.59
CA THR A 126 12.63 11.06 -6.82
C THR A 126 12.01 11.00 -5.43
N ILE A 127 11.49 9.83 -5.05
CA ILE A 127 10.88 9.58 -3.75
C ILE A 127 11.73 8.53 -3.03
N VAL A 128 12.25 8.89 -1.86
CA VAL A 128 13.03 8.00 -0.99
C VAL A 128 12.43 7.99 0.40
N ILE A 129 12.08 6.80 0.88
CA ILE A 129 11.38 6.56 2.14
C ILE A 129 12.17 5.50 2.90
N ASP A 130 12.67 5.84 4.09
CA ASP A 130 13.52 4.94 4.88
C ASP A 130 13.14 4.95 6.36
N GLY A 131 12.86 3.79 6.94
CA GLY A 131 12.54 3.71 8.38
C GLY A 131 11.17 4.28 8.75
N VAL A 132 10.28 4.52 7.78
CA VAL A 132 9.01 5.25 7.97
C VAL A 132 7.86 4.30 8.29
N VAL A 133 6.90 4.76 9.09
CA VAL A 133 5.62 4.08 9.29
C VAL A 133 4.51 4.94 8.69
N PHE A 134 3.74 4.37 7.78
CA PHE A 134 2.51 4.99 7.31
C PHE A 134 1.30 4.18 7.76
N SER A 135 0.25 4.87 8.19
CA SER A 135 -1.00 4.22 8.56
C SER A 135 -2.22 4.97 8.04
N ASN A 136 -3.31 4.22 7.90
CA ASN A 136 -4.68 4.72 7.81
C ASN A 136 -4.89 5.78 6.73
N ILE A 137 -5.14 5.30 5.52
CA ILE A 137 -5.54 6.11 4.36
C ILE A 137 -6.82 5.53 3.75
N ASN A 138 -7.55 6.31 2.96
CA ASN A 138 -8.68 5.78 2.20
C ASN A 138 -8.32 5.38 0.75
N GLY A 139 -7.23 5.93 0.22
CA GLY A 139 -6.80 5.82 -1.18
C GLY A 139 -5.49 5.02 -1.32
N GLN A 140 -4.36 5.72 -1.25
CA GLN A 140 -3.05 5.12 -1.42
C GLN A 140 -1.98 5.88 -0.63
N HIS A 141 -1.02 5.22 0.01
CA HIS A 141 0.04 5.95 0.71
C HIS A 141 0.90 6.77 -0.25
N VAL A 142 1.35 6.16 -1.35
CA VAL A 142 2.14 6.84 -2.38
C VAL A 142 1.48 6.68 -3.73
N ARG A 143 1.10 7.80 -4.36
CA ARG A 143 0.63 7.86 -5.74
C ARG A 143 1.68 8.49 -6.64
N VAL A 144 2.07 7.76 -7.68
CA VAL A 144 2.97 8.24 -8.73
C VAL A 144 2.19 8.30 -10.04
N GLY A 145 1.56 9.44 -10.31
CA GLY A 145 0.76 9.68 -11.52
C GLY A 145 1.57 10.17 -12.73
N ASN A 146 2.86 10.45 -12.57
CA ASN A 146 3.72 10.99 -13.62
C ASN A 146 5.07 10.29 -13.63
N ASN A 147 5.70 10.26 -14.82
CA ASN A 147 7.00 9.61 -15.00
C ASN A 147 8.01 10.10 -13.97
N SER A 148 8.68 9.16 -13.30
CA SER A 148 9.56 9.45 -12.16
C SER A 148 10.89 8.74 -12.33
N LYS A 149 11.95 9.31 -11.75
CA LYS A 149 13.29 8.72 -11.85
C LYS A 149 13.42 7.55 -10.89
N LYS A 150 12.93 7.72 -9.66
CA LYS A 150 13.11 6.71 -8.63
C LYS A 150 12.00 6.74 -7.60
N VAL A 151 11.55 5.55 -7.22
CA VAL A 151 10.74 5.29 -6.03
C VAL A 151 11.49 4.23 -5.23
N GLN A 152 12.00 4.61 -4.06
CA GLN A 152 12.77 3.74 -3.19
C GLN A 152 12.16 3.74 -1.79
N VAL A 153 11.82 2.56 -1.30
CA VAL A 153 11.22 2.33 0.02
C VAL A 153 12.04 1.27 0.74
N THR A 154 12.57 1.61 1.91
CA THR A 154 13.38 0.71 2.73
C THR A 154 12.98 0.73 4.19
N ASN A 155 13.11 -0.39 4.90
CA ASN A 155 13.00 -0.47 6.36
C ASN A 155 11.68 0.10 6.91
N SER A 156 10.58 0.02 6.15
CA SER A 156 9.36 0.78 6.40
C SER A 156 8.15 -0.10 6.67
N ILE A 157 7.09 0.49 7.18
CA ILE A 157 5.80 -0.18 7.41
C ILE A 157 4.71 0.62 6.71
N PHE A 158 3.92 -0.06 5.89
CA PHE A 158 2.71 0.45 5.25
C PHE A 158 1.54 -0.30 5.86
N ALA A 159 0.66 0.41 6.57
CA ALA A 159 -0.40 -0.20 7.35
C ALA A 159 -1.78 0.42 7.07
N ASN A 160 -2.84 -0.37 7.20
CA ASN A 160 -4.24 0.06 7.09
C ASN A 160 -4.50 0.87 5.82
N MET A 161 -4.34 0.18 4.70
CA MET A 161 -4.55 0.74 3.38
C MET A 161 -6.01 0.51 2.99
N GLY A 162 -6.79 1.60 3.00
CA GLY A 162 -8.16 1.65 2.50
C GLY A 162 -9.16 1.86 3.63
N ALA A 163 -10.27 2.52 3.31
CA ALA A 163 -11.35 2.78 4.26
C ALA A 163 -12.67 2.86 3.50
N LEU A 164 -13.56 1.89 3.72
CA LEU A 164 -14.89 1.89 3.12
C LEU A 164 -15.83 2.94 3.73
N THR A 165 -15.43 3.55 4.85
CA THR A 165 -16.11 4.72 5.42
C THR A 165 -16.08 5.93 4.48
N THR A 166 -15.09 6.03 3.59
CA THR A 166 -14.88 7.22 2.74
C THR A 166 -14.45 6.92 1.30
N SER A 167 -14.17 5.66 0.96
CA SER A 167 -13.69 5.21 -0.36
C SER A 167 -14.27 3.86 -0.76
N ASN A 168 -13.71 3.19 -1.76
CA ASN A 168 -14.18 1.92 -2.31
C ASN A 168 -13.16 0.78 -2.21
N LEU A 169 -13.59 -0.47 -2.45
CA LEU A 169 -12.73 -1.66 -2.46
C LEU A 169 -11.63 -1.66 -3.53
N GLY A 170 -11.75 -0.81 -4.57
CA GLY A 170 -10.66 -0.52 -5.50
C GLY A 170 -9.69 0.57 -5.01
N ALA A 171 -9.74 0.96 -3.74
CA ALA A 171 -8.79 1.84 -3.08
C ALA A 171 -7.94 1.03 -2.08
N GLY A 172 -7.20 1.67 -1.18
CA GLY A 172 -6.31 0.97 -0.25
C GLY A 172 -5.09 0.34 -0.91
N LYS A 173 -4.17 1.17 -1.43
CA LYS A 173 -2.85 0.72 -1.90
C LYS A 173 -1.69 1.24 -1.06
N GLY A 174 -0.61 0.48 -1.02
CA GLY A 174 0.69 0.99 -0.55
C GLY A 174 1.28 1.95 -1.58
N LEU A 175 1.70 1.39 -2.72
CA LEU A 175 2.24 2.14 -3.85
C LEU A 175 1.28 2.05 -5.05
N ASP A 176 0.66 3.16 -5.44
CA ASP A 176 -0.08 3.31 -6.68
C ASP A 176 0.78 4.03 -7.72
N LEU A 177 1.50 3.26 -8.51
CA LEU A 177 2.37 3.71 -9.59
C LEU A 177 1.60 4.07 -10.86
N ARG A 178 0.26 3.95 -10.82
CA ARG A 178 -0.63 4.32 -11.92
C ARG A 178 -0.15 3.70 -13.24
N GLU A 179 -0.09 4.51 -14.28
CA GLU A 179 0.39 4.18 -15.61
C GLU A 179 1.77 4.83 -15.92
N ALA A 180 2.46 5.35 -14.90
CA ALA A 180 3.69 6.14 -15.06
C ALA A 180 4.95 5.30 -15.35
N ALA A 181 5.85 5.79 -16.20
CA ALA A 181 7.18 5.19 -16.34
C ALA A 181 8.05 5.55 -15.12
N ILE A 182 8.70 4.54 -14.53
CA ILE A 182 9.59 4.71 -13.38
C ILE A 182 10.92 4.04 -13.72
N ASP A 183 12.00 4.81 -13.77
CA ASP A 183 13.31 4.24 -14.11
C ASP A 183 13.76 3.19 -13.08
N THR A 184 13.65 3.51 -11.78
CA THR A 184 14.05 2.60 -10.69
C THR A 184 12.96 2.48 -9.61
N LEU A 185 12.46 1.27 -9.39
CA LEU A 185 11.62 0.88 -8.25
C LEU A 185 12.39 -0.07 -7.33
N ILE A 186 12.57 0.32 -6.06
CA ILE A 186 13.19 -0.50 -5.02
C ILE A 186 12.27 -0.52 -3.80
N VAL A 187 11.89 -1.71 -3.35
CA VAL A 187 11.12 -1.94 -2.13
C VAL A 187 11.81 -3.04 -1.34
N GLU A 188 12.45 -2.69 -0.23
CA GLU A 188 13.22 -3.65 0.56
C GLU A 188 12.99 -3.55 2.06
N ASN A 189 13.08 -4.68 2.75
CA ASN A 189 12.94 -4.74 4.21
C ASN A 189 11.70 -3.99 4.71
N THR A 190 10.59 -4.13 4.00
CA THR A 190 9.35 -3.37 4.23
C THR A 190 8.20 -4.31 4.56
N THR A 191 7.35 -3.90 5.50
CA THR A 191 6.12 -4.63 5.84
C THR A 191 4.91 -3.91 5.27
N PHE A 192 4.08 -4.62 4.50
CA PHE A 192 2.74 -4.20 4.10
C PHE A 192 1.74 -5.01 4.92
N VAL A 193 0.92 -4.36 5.74
CA VAL A 193 -0.04 -5.04 6.62
C VAL A 193 -1.41 -4.40 6.58
N ASN A 194 -2.47 -5.21 6.51
CA ASN A 194 -3.86 -4.74 6.38
C ASN A 194 -4.08 -3.84 5.15
N TYR A 195 -4.26 -4.44 3.98
CA TYR A 195 -4.66 -3.72 2.76
C TYR A 195 -5.93 -4.29 2.13
N GLN A 196 -6.81 -3.39 1.69
CA GLN A 196 -8.03 -3.74 0.97
C GLN A 196 -7.73 -4.22 -0.46
N ASP A 197 -7.00 -3.42 -1.26
CA ASP A 197 -6.73 -3.79 -2.66
C ASP A 197 -5.33 -4.40 -2.85
N ARG A 198 -4.26 -3.60 -2.86
CA ARG A 198 -2.94 -4.04 -3.35
C ARG A 198 -1.79 -3.42 -2.58
N ALA A 199 -0.73 -4.18 -2.33
CA ALA A 199 0.51 -3.60 -1.82
C ALA A 199 1.16 -2.68 -2.88
N ILE A 200 1.25 -3.16 -4.13
CA ILE A 200 1.77 -2.39 -5.26
C ILE A 200 0.81 -2.51 -6.45
N ARG A 201 0.41 -1.36 -6.99
CA ARG A 201 -0.39 -1.23 -8.20
C ARG A 201 0.36 -0.45 -9.26
N HIS A 202 0.60 -1.08 -10.40
CA HIS A 202 1.04 -0.46 -11.63
C HIS A 202 0.14 -0.96 -12.77
N TYR A 203 -0.93 -0.23 -13.01
CA TYR A 203 -2.03 -0.71 -13.85
C TYR A 203 -2.74 0.45 -14.54
N ASN A 204 -2.91 0.32 -15.86
CA ASN A 204 -3.68 1.24 -16.69
C ASN A 204 -5.15 0.80 -16.72
N PHE A 205 -5.94 1.29 -15.77
CA PHE A 205 -7.36 0.93 -15.69
C PHE A 205 -8.16 1.42 -16.90
N SER A 206 -7.86 2.60 -17.44
CA SER A 206 -8.58 3.16 -18.58
C SER A 206 -8.34 2.40 -19.88
N ASN A 207 -7.18 1.76 -20.02
CA ASN A 207 -6.84 0.96 -21.18
C ASN A 207 -5.82 -0.13 -20.80
N PRO A 208 -6.28 -1.25 -20.22
CA PRO A 208 -5.39 -2.32 -19.75
C PRO A 208 -4.48 -2.88 -20.85
N GLN A 209 -4.98 -2.93 -22.09
CA GLN A 209 -4.25 -3.47 -23.25
C GLN A 209 -3.16 -2.52 -23.76
N ALA A 210 -3.28 -1.20 -23.54
CA ALA A 210 -2.19 -0.28 -23.84
C ALA A 210 -1.02 -0.41 -22.85
N GLY A 211 -1.23 -1.10 -21.73
CA GLY A 211 -0.22 -1.24 -20.69
C GLY A 211 0.08 0.08 -19.97
N THR A 212 1.19 0.10 -19.24
CA THR A 212 1.72 1.24 -18.50
C THR A 212 3.05 1.71 -19.08
N GLY A 213 3.58 2.83 -18.60
CA GLY A 213 5.01 3.10 -18.73
C GLY A 213 5.84 2.00 -18.04
N ASN A 214 7.11 1.84 -18.42
CA ASN A 214 7.94 0.78 -17.86
C ASN A 214 8.38 1.08 -16.42
N LEU A 215 8.41 0.05 -15.57
CA LEU A 215 9.33 0.00 -14.43
C LEU A 215 10.69 -0.48 -14.94
N GLY A 216 11.64 0.43 -15.18
CA GLY A 216 12.94 0.14 -15.81
C GLY A 216 13.73 -0.94 -15.10
N TYR A 217 13.98 -0.72 -13.81
CA TYR A 217 14.53 -1.68 -12.85
C TYR A 217 13.55 -1.85 -11.69
N CYS A 218 13.11 -3.08 -11.42
CA CYS A 218 12.21 -3.40 -10.32
C CYS A 218 12.87 -4.39 -9.36
N ARG A 219 12.95 -4.03 -8.08
CA ARG A 219 13.45 -4.89 -7.00
C ARG A 219 12.52 -4.86 -5.80
N ILE A 220 11.94 -6.01 -5.49
CA ILE A 220 11.05 -6.25 -4.35
C ILE A 220 11.68 -7.37 -3.54
N ASN A 221 12.44 -7.00 -2.51
CA ASN A 221 13.32 -7.93 -1.83
C ASN A 221 13.18 -7.87 -0.31
N HIS A 222 13.09 -9.03 0.34
CA HIS A 222 13.07 -9.12 1.81
C HIS A 222 11.92 -8.34 2.46
N ASN A 223 10.72 -8.43 1.89
CA ASN A 223 9.52 -7.78 2.42
C ASN A 223 8.58 -8.78 3.09
N THR A 224 7.71 -8.28 3.97
CA THR A 224 6.60 -9.05 4.54
C THR A 224 5.28 -8.46 4.05
N PHE A 225 4.40 -9.29 3.51
CA PHE A 225 3.05 -8.93 3.13
C PHE A 225 2.08 -9.70 4.01
N ALA A 226 1.29 -9.01 4.82
CA ALA A 226 0.43 -9.62 5.83
C ALA A 226 -1.01 -9.11 5.73
N ASN A 227 -1.99 -10.00 5.88
CA ASN A 227 -3.42 -9.66 5.93
C ASN A 227 -3.86 -8.76 4.77
N GLY A 228 -3.66 -9.23 3.55
CA GLY A 228 -4.12 -8.55 2.35
C GLY A 228 -5.42 -9.13 1.86
N MET A 229 -6.51 -8.38 1.80
CA MET A 229 -7.73 -8.84 1.12
C MET A 229 -7.44 -9.15 -0.35
N GLY A 230 -6.62 -8.33 -1.00
CA GLY A 230 -6.15 -8.62 -2.36
C GLY A 230 -7.23 -8.37 -3.41
N PHE A 231 -8.08 -7.35 -3.22
CA PHE A 231 -9.29 -7.16 -4.02
C PHE A 231 -9.04 -7.23 -5.53
N HIS A 232 -7.95 -6.62 -6.02
CA HIS A 232 -7.51 -6.72 -7.43
C HIS A 232 -6.04 -7.11 -7.62
N GLY A 233 -5.45 -7.84 -6.66
CA GLY A 233 -4.07 -8.33 -6.78
C GLY A 233 -3.25 -8.15 -5.51
N LEU A 234 -1.97 -8.49 -5.59
CA LEU A 234 -0.99 -8.18 -4.55
C LEU A 234 0.11 -7.26 -5.12
N LEU A 235 0.79 -7.73 -6.16
CA LEU A 235 1.77 -6.99 -6.95
C LEU A 235 1.30 -6.95 -8.42
N SER A 236 0.63 -5.87 -8.79
CA SER A 236 0.36 -5.56 -10.19
C SER A 236 1.52 -4.73 -10.71
N LEU A 237 2.35 -5.31 -11.58
CA LEU A 237 3.65 -4.73 -11.99
C LEU A 237 3.63 -4.08 -13.36
N GLY A 238 2.48 -4.02 -14.04
CA GLY A 238 2.33 -3.33 -15.32
C GLY A 238 3.38 -3.76 -16.35
N ASN A 239 3.91 -2.81 -17.11
CA ASN A 239 5.02 -3.01 -18.02
C ASN A 239 6.35 -2.97 -17.26
N LEU A 240 7.20 -3.96 -17.52
CA LEU A 240 8.53 -4.07 -16.94
C LEU A 240 9.60 -3.77 -17.98
N GLY A 241 10.68 -3.13 -17.52
CA GLY A 241 11.87 -2.86 -18.30
C GLY A 241 12.81 -4.05 -18.34
N SER A 242 14.10 -3.78 -18.15
CA SER A 242 15.16 -4.78 -18.37
C SER A 242 15.23 -5.83 -17.27
N LYS A 243 14.82 -5.53 -16.03
CA LYS A 243 15.02 -6.42 -14.89
C LYS A 243 13.93 -6.33 -13.83
N ALA A 244 13.46 -7.50 -13.39
CA ALA A 244 12.53 -7.66 -12.28
C ALA A 244 13.06 -8.71 -11.30
N ILE A 245 13.26 -8.32 -10.04
CA ILE A 245 13.75 -9.17 -8.95
C ILE A 245 12.70 -9.19 -7.84
N ILE A 246 12.19 -10.39 -7.51
CA ILE A 246 11.23 -10.62 -6.43
C ILE A 246 11.78 -11.76 -5.56
N THR A 247 12.48 -11.42 -4.49
CA THR A 247 13.26 -12.40 -3.71
C THR A 247 13.11 -12.24 -2.21
N ASP A 248 13.24 -13.36 -1.50
CA ASP A 248 13.37 -13.38 -0.04
C ASP A 248 12.16 -12.76 0.70
N ASN A 249 10.97 -12.74 0.07
CA ASN A 249 9.77 -12.15 0.66
C ASN A 249 8.91 -13.19 1.38
N LEU A 250 8.19 -12.75 2.42
CA LEU A 250 7.21 -13.52 3.17
C LEU A 250 5.79 -13.03 2.90
N PHE A 251 4.86 -13.95 2.65
CA PHE A 251 3.45 -13.68 2.35
C PHE A 251 2.56 -14.43 3.35
N VAL A 252 1.92 -13.73 4.28
CA VAL A 252 1.04 -14.31 5.32
C VAL A 252 -0.38 -13.80 5.11
N ASP A 253 -1.28 -14.65 4.61
CA ASP A 253 -2.64 -14.21 4.20
C ASP A 253 -2.61 -12.98 3.29
N ALA A 254 -1.61 -12.90 2.42
CA ALA A 254 -1.31 -11.69 1.66
C ALA A 254 -2.29 -11.47 0.48
N PHE A 255 -3.09 -12.48 0.16
CA PHE A 255 -4.10 -12.48 -0.88
C PHE A 255 -5.30 -13.33 -0.43
N ALA A 256 -5.96 -12.87 0.63
CA ALA A 256 -6.84 -13.67 1.47
C ALA A 256 -8.23 -13.95 0.86
N LEU A 257 -8.71 -13.13 -0.08
CA LEU A 257 -9.94 -13.44 -0.82
C LEU A 257 -9.79 -14.61 -1.80
N GLY A 258 -8.58 -15.15 -1.97
CA GLY A 258 -8.33 -16.30 -2.81
C GLY A 258 -8.64 -16.07 -4.30
N GLU A 259 -8.62 -17.18 -5.04
CA GLU A 259 -8.94 -17.24 -6.45
C GLU A 259 -10.41 -17.62 -6.65
N ASP A 260 -11.11 -16.80 -7.43
CA ASP A 260 -12.51 -17.03 -7.79
C ASP A 260 -12.76 -16.65 -9.25
N SER A 261 -13.02 -17.66 -10.08
CA SER A 261 -13.28 -17.50 -11.51
C SER A 261 -14.65 -16.90 -11.85
N SER A 262 -15.56 -16.84 -10.88
CA SER A 262 -16.92 -16.30 -11.04
C SER A 262 -17.02 -14.79 -10.76
N ASP A 263 -16.01 -14.19 -10.13
CA ASP A 263 -16.06 -12.80 -9.70
C ASP A 263 -15.78 -11.79 -10.82
N ALA A 264 -16.83 -11.37 -11.54
CA ALA A 264 -16.66 -10.38 -12.59
C ALA A 264 -16.12 -9.03 -12.09
N THR A 265 -16.41 -8.65 -10.84
CA THR A 265 -15.96 -7.37 -10.26
C THR A 265 -14.47 -7.39 -9.99
N ARG A 266 -13.98 -8.43 -9.31
CA ARG A 266 -12.56 -8.56 -8.97
C ARG A 266 -11.73 -8.84 -10.22
N THR A 267 -12.15 -9.78 -11.05
CA THR A 267 -11.39 -10.19 -12.24
C THR A 267 -11.13 -9.04 -13.24
N ALA A 268 -11.89 -7.95 -13.18
CA ALA A 268 -11.76 -6.81 -14.09
C ALA A 268 -10.34 -6.20 -14.19
N GLU A 269 -9.55 -6.22 -13.12
CA GLU A 269 -8.23 -5.53 -13.08
C GLU A 269 -7.01 -6.46 -13.33
N TRP A 270 -7.21 -7.62 -13.97
CA TRP A 270 -6.15 -8.50 -14.50
C TRP A 270 -6.02 -8.52 -16.03
N ALA A 271 -6.82 -7.71 -16.74
CA ALA A 271 -6.92 -7.74 -18.19
C ALA A 271 -5.60 -7.45 -18.96
N ASN A 272 -4.59 -6.86 -18.33
CA ASN A 272 -3.29 -6.62 -18.95
C ASN A 272 -2.44 -7.91 -19.09
N THR A 273 -2.83 -9.01 -18.44
CA THR A 273 -2.14 -10.30 -18.54
C THR A 273 -2.52 -11.07 -19.80
N GLY A 274 -3.75 -10.90 -20.29
CA GLY A 274 -4.36 -11.75 -21.31
C GLY A 274 -4.70 -13.17 -20.83
N GLU A 275 -4.52 -13.48 -19.55
CA GLU A 275 -4.85 -14.79 -18.97
C GLU A 275 -6.32 -14.82 -18.57
N ILE A 276 -7.06 -15.83 -19.05
CA ILE A 276 -8.51 -15.95 -18.83
C ILE A 276 -8.88 -17.34 -18.32
N TYR A 277 -9.94 -17.41 -17.52
CA TYR A 277 -10.63 -18.64 -17.17
C TYR A 277 -11.49 -19.15 -18.34
N PRO A 278 -11.94 -20.41 -18.30
CA PRO A 278 -12.97 -20.91 -19.22
C PRO A 278 -14.28 -20.09 -19.20
N SER A 279 -14.58 -19.40 -18.09
CA SER A 279 -15.74 -18.49 -17.96
C SER A 279 -15.60 -17.21 -18.81
N GLY A 280 -14.41 -16.91 -19.33
CA GLY A 280 -14.09 -15.67 -20.04
C GLY A 280 -13.64 -14.52 -19.14
N ASN A 281 -13.77 -14.65 -17.81
CA ASN A 281 -13.21 -13.70 -16.86
C ASN A 281 -11.68 -13.76 -16.86
N ASN A 282 -11.01 -12.63 -16.57
CA ASN A 282 -9.55 -12.65 -16.41
C ASN A 282 -9.18 -13.54 -15.21
N ARG A 283 -8.03 -14.20 -15.33
CA ARG A 283 -7.50 -15.04 -14.26
C ARG A 283 -7.08 -14.18 -13.07
N ILE A 284 -7.33 -14.64 -11.85
CA ILE A 284 -6.89 -14.02 -10.59
C ILE A 284 -5.58 -14.67 -10.13
N MET A 285 -4.60 -13.85 -9.74
CA MET A 285 -3.29 -14.28 -9.22
C MET A 285 -2.64 -13.18 -8.37
N TRP A 286 -1.63 -13.52 -7.56
CA TRP A 286 -1.02 -12.56 -6.64
C TRP A 286 -0.14 -11.54 -7.37
N ILE A 287 0.76 -12.05 -8.23
CA ILE A 287 1.79 -11.26 -8.91
C ILE A 287 1.65 -11.42 -10.41
N PHE A 288 1.54 -10.29 -11.10
CA PHE A 288 1.33 -10.26 -12.54
C PHE A 288 1.92 -9.02 -13.19
N SER A 289 2.20 -9.13 -14.49
CA SER A 289 2.70 -8.06 -15.35
C SER A 289 2.03 -8.14 -16.71
N ALA A 290 2.13 -7.05 -17.49
CA ALA A 290 1.89 -7.12 -18.92
C ALA A 290 2.95 -8.05 -19.56
N PRO A 291 2.55 -9.07 -20.35
CA PRO A 291 3.49 -10.00 -20.95
C PRO A 291 4.53 -9.31 -21.84
N ASN A 292 5.79 -9.72 -21.70
CA ASN A 292 6.89 -9.32 -22.57
C ASN A 292 7.99 -10.38 -22.58
N ASP A 293 8.86 -10.33 -23.60
CA ASP A 293 9.95 -11.29 -23.77
C ASP A 293 11.35 -10.77 -23.42
N THR A 294 11.44 -9.53 -22.95
CA THR A 294 12.71 -8.80 -22.78
C THR A 294 13.14 -8.64 -21.32
N THR A 295 12.21 -8.68 -20.37
CA THR A 295 12.53 -8.58 -18.95
C THR A 295 13.31 -9.82 -18.48
N GLN A 296 14.44 -9.57 -17.81
CA GLN A 296 15.16 -10.58 -17.07
C GLN A 296 14.52 -10.77 -15.69
N TRP A 297 13.97 -11.96 -15.46
CA TRP A 297 13.27 -12.29 -14.21
C TRP A 297 14.19 -13.00 -13.22
N THR A 298 14.06 -12.66 -11.95
CA THR A 298 14.61 -13.43 -10.84
C THR A 298 13.56 -13.50 -9.74
N VAL A 299 12.93 -14.66 -9.59
CA VAL A 299 11.94 -14.92 -8.54
C VAL A 299 12.35 -16.17 -7.79
N LYS A 300 12.72 -16.04 -6.52
CA LYS A 300 13.19 -17.16 -5.68
C LYS A 300 13.14 -16.82 -4.20
N ASN A 301 13.18 -17.85 -3.36
CA ASN A 301 13.18 -17.72 -1.90
C ASN A 301 11.98 -16.94 -1.35
N ASN A 302 10.84 -17.01 -2.04
CA ASN A 302 9.61 -16.43 -1.51
C ASN A 302 8.85 -17.51 -0.73
N TYR A 303 8.33 -17.14 0.43
CA TYR A 303 7.63 -18.05 1.32
C TYR A 303 6.21 -17.56 1.54
N TYR A 304 5.25 -18.46 1.58
CA TYR A 304 3.88 -18.08 1.89
C TYR A 304 3.21 -19.04 2.85
N THR A 305 2.27 -18.50 3.62
CA THR A 305 1.39 -19.27 4.47
C THR A 305 -0.02 -18.71 4.41
N VAL A 306 -0.99 -19.59 4.65
CA VAL A 306 -2.39 -19.23 4.85
C VAL A 306 -2.69 -19.61 6.28
N SER A 307 -3.07 -18.64 7.10
CA SER A 307 -3.40 -18.89 8.50
C SER A 307 -4.62 -19.80 8.62
N SER A 308 -4.82 -20.38 9.80
CA SER A 308 -6.02 -21.18 10.04
C SER A 308 -7.32 -20.39 9.82
N ALA A 309 -7.32 -19.08 10.11
CA ALA A 309 -8.47 -18.22 9.84
C ALA A 309 -8.68 -17.99 8.34
N GLY A 310 -7.60 -17.71 7.58
CA GLY A 310 -7.67 -17.58 6.12
C GLY A 310 -8.12 -18.89 5.45
N GLN A 311 -7.58 -20.02 5.88
CA GLN A 311 -7.93 -21.32 5.32
C GLN A 311 -9.37 -21.71 5.67
N ALA A 312 -9.83 -21.42 6.89
CA ALA A 312 -11.23 -21.63 7.27
C ALA A 312 -12.16 -20.77 6.41
N TRP A 313 -11.79 -19.52 6.14
CA TRP A 313 -12.56 -18.64 5.25
C TRP A 313 -12.60 -19.19 3.82
N LEU A 314 -11.47 -19.58 3.22
CA LEU A 314 -11.45 -20.12 1.85
C LEU A 314 -12.26 -21.41 1.69
N ASN A 315 -12.32 -22.24 2.73
CA ASN A 315 -13.05 -23.51 2.71
C ASN A 315 -14.58 -23.34 2.85
N ASP A 316 -15.05 -22.17 3.26
CA ASP A 316 -16.47 -21.91 3.45
C ASP A 316 -17.18 -21.60 2.12
N ASN A 317 -18.47 -21.93 2.04
CA ASN A 317 -19.32 -21.71 0.88
C ASN A 317 -20.16 -20.45 1.08
N HIS A 318 -19.47 -19.31 1.18
CA HIS A 318 -20.01 -17.97 1.44
C HIS A 318 -21.24 -17.64 0.59
N PHE A 319 -22.43 -17.85 1.13
CA PHE A 319 -23.70 -17.57 0.46
C PHE A 319 -23.87 -18.25 -0.92
N GLY A 320 -23.22 -19.41 -1.11
CA GLY A 320 -23.22 -20.12 -2.40
C GLY A 320 -22.10 -19.71 -3.35
N HIS A 321 -21.16 -18.88 -2.89
CA HIS A 321 -19.89 -18.59 -3.54
C HIS A 321 -18.78 -19.36 -2.82
N GLY A 322 -18.00 -20.14 -3.56
CA GLY A 322 -16.93 -20.97 -3.02
C GLY A 322 -17.25 -22.48 -3.01
N PRO A 323 -16.43 -23.31 -2.34
CA PRO A 323 -15.17 -22.93 -1.69
C PRO A 323 -14.19 -22.29 -2.67
N PHE A 324 -13.32 -21.42 -2.17
CA PHE A 324 -12.32 -20.70 -2.95
C PHE A 324 -10.96 -21.39 -2.86
N GLU A 325 -10.12 -21.15 -3.87
CA GLU A 325 -8.77 -21.69 -3.89
C GLU A 325 -7.75 -20.66 -3.38
N VAL A 326 -6.63 -21.16 -2.85
CA VAL A 326 -5.45 -20.31 -2.65
C VAL A 326 -4.97 -19.88 -4.03
N GLY A 327 -5.02 -18.58 -4.31
CA GLY A 327 -4.67 -18.09 -5.63
C GLY A 327 -3.22 -18.37 -6.02
N SER A 328 -3.00 -18.52 -7.32
CA SER A 328 -1.66 -18.76 -7.85
C SER A 328 -0.71 -17.59 -7.54
N PRO A 329 0.51 -17.82 -7.00
CA PRO A 329 1.45 -16.74 -6.70
C PRO A 329 1.88 -15.94 -7.93
N LEU A 330 2.01 -16.60 -9.09
CA LEU A 330 2.53 -16.02 -10.32
C LEU A 330 1.56 -16.24 -11.49
N SER A 331 1.48 -15.25 -12.37
CA SER A 331 0.92 -15.39 -13.72
C SER A 331 1.61 -16.51 -14.52
N TRP A 332 0.90 -17.12 -15.48
CA TRP A 332 1.50 -18.08 -16.42
C TRP A 332 2.62 -17.46 -17.23
N HIS A 333 2.50 -16.18 -17.61
CA HIS A 333 3.60 -15.47 -18.28
C HIS A 333 4.88 -15.49 -17.44
N ILE A 334 4.82 -15.08 -16.17
CA ILE A 334 6.02 -15.06 -15.31
C ILE A 334 6.57 -16.47 -15.12
N ASN A 335 5.70 -17.47 -14.89
CA ASN A 335 6.13 -18.87 -14.77
C ASN A 335 6.87 -19.36 -16.03
N SER A 336 6.37 -19.04 -17.23
CA SER A 336 7.01 -19.44 -18.48
C SER A 336 8.37 -18.77 -18.68
N ARG A 337 8.53 -17.52 -18.21
CA ARG A 337 9.81 -16.79 -18.24
C ARG A 337 10.84 -17.36 -17.27
N LEU A 338 10.42 -17.95 -16.16
CA LEU A 338 11.30 -18.63 -15.20
C LEU A 338 11.68 -20.05 -15.66
N GLY A 339 10.86 -20.67 -16.51
CA GLY A 339 11.09 -22.05 -16.97
C GLY A 339 11.10 -23.02 -15.79
N ALA A 340 12.12 -23.88 -15.73
CA ALA A 340 12.25 -24.89 -14.67
C ALA A 340 12.39 -24.27 -13.26
N ASP A 341 12.90 -23.04 -13.14
CA ASP A 341 13.07 -22.38 -11.84
C ASP A 341 11.73 -21.95 -11.21
N SER A 342 10.65 -21.93 -12.01
CA SER A 342 9.31 -21.54 -11.57
C SER A 342 8.82 -22.35 -10.36
N VAL A 343 9.18 -23.63 -10.26
CA VAL A 343 8.75 -24.50 -9.15
C VAL A 343 9.43 -24.16 -7.82
N ASN A 344 10.55 -23.45 -7.86
CA ASN A 344 11.33 -23.02 -6.69
C ASN A 344 11.10 -21.54 -6.36
N ALA A 345 10.24 -20.85 -7.11
CA ALA A 345 9.99 -19.43 -6.94
C ALA A 345 9.31 -19.11 -5.60
N PHE A 346 8.41 -20.00 -5.15
CA PHE A 346 7.63 -19.92 -3.92
C PHE A 346 7.61 -21.26 -3.19
N LYS A 347 7.79 -21.24 -1.86
CA LYS A 347 7.55 -22.38 -0.96
C LYS A 347 6.37 -22.07 -0.05
N LYS A 348 5.43 -23.00 0.07
CA LYS A 348 4.39 -22.93 1.10
C LYS A 348 4.97 -23.41 2.42
N GLU A 349 4.77 -22.64 3.49
CA GLU A 349 5.10 -23.02 4.86
C GLU A 349 3.80 -23.18 5.64
N ASP A 350 3.42 -24.41 5.94
CA ASP A 350 2.22 -24.66 6.74
C ASP A 350 2.50 -24.39 8.22
N GLY A 351 1.60 -23.65 8.88
CA GLY A 351 1.69 -23.39 10.33
C GLY A 351 2.65 -22.27 10.74
N LEU A 352 3.20 -21.50 9.80
CA LEU A 352 3.92 -20.27 10.12
C LEU A 352 2.95 -19.22 10.69
N THR A 353 3.30 -18.65 11.84
CA THR A 353 2.55 -17.56 12.48
C THR A 353 3.48 -16.40 12.81
N LEU A 354 3.00 -15.19 12.63
CA LEU A 354 3.70 -13.98 13.06
C LEU A 354 3.36 -13.67 14.53
N ASN A 355 4.32 -13.15 15.29
CA ASN A 355 4.19 -12.97 16.74
C ASN A 355 3.08 -11.99 17.16
N ASN A 356 3.01 -10.82 16.52
CA ASN A 356 2.02 -9.79 16.85
C ASN A 356 1.66 -8.96 15.62
N ILE A 357 0.61 -9.40 14.91
CA ILE A 357 0.00 -8.70 13.78
C ILE A 357 -1.49 -8.49 14.06
N PRO A 358 -2.15 -7.52 13.39
CA PRO A 358 -3.61 -7.41 13.44
C PRO A 358 -4.28 -8.72 12.98
N ALA A 359 -5.55 -8.90 13.32
CA ALA A 359 -6.32 -10.04 12.81
C ALA A 359 -6.56 -9.93 11.30
N LEU A 360 -6.66 -11.07 10.62
CA LEU A 360 -7.09 -11.14 9.23
C LEU A 360 -8.50 -10.55 9.08
N MET A 361 -8.76 -9.84 7.98
CA MET A 361 -10.01 -9.12 7.75
C MET A 361 -11.19 -9.98 7.29
N THR A 362 -11.41 -11.13 7.94
CA THR A 362 -12.47 -12.08 7.60
C THR A 362 -13.85 -11.43 7.60
N ASN A 363 -14.13 -10.50 8.51
CA ASN A 363 -15.42 -9.81 8.53
C ASN A 363 -15.67 -9.00 7.26
N MET A 364 -14.69 -8.21 6.80
CA MET A 364 -14.80 -7.44 5.56
C MET A 364 -14.94 -8.35 4.34
N MET A 365 -14.20 -9.46 4.32
CA MET A 365 -14.27 -10.43 3.24
C MET A 365 -15.64 -11.12 3.19
N THR A 366 -16.18 -11.56 4.33
CA THR A 366 -17.53 -12.14 4.41
C THR A 366 -18.60 -11.11 4.07
N TRP A 367 -18.48 -9.87 4.54
CA TRP A 367 -19.40 -8.79 4.16
C TRP A 367 -19.41 -8.57 2.64
N TYR A 368 -18.25 -8.62 1.98
CA TYR A 368 -18.17 -8.47 0.53
C TYR A 368 -18.96 -9.54 -0.24
N GLU A 369 -18.90 -10.79 0.22
CA GLU A 369 -19.61 -11.93 -0.39
C GLU A 369 -21.11 -11.96 -0.03
N ASP A 370 -21.53 -11.29 1.05
CA ASP A 370 -22.92 -11.28 1.52
C ASP A 370 -23.86 -10.59 0.49
N PRO A 371 -24.91 -11.27 -0.01
CA PRO A 371 -25.91 -10.68 -0.92
C PRO A 371 -26.66 -9.47 -0.33
N THR A 372 -26.74 -9.38 1.00
CA THR A 372 -27.30 -8.25 1.74
C THR A 372 -26.25 -7.23 2.17
N GLY A 373 -24.97 -7.58 2.04
CA GLY A 373 -23.80 -6.75 2.30
C GLY A 373 -23.22 -6.13 1.04
N GLY A 374 -21.95 -6.45 0.75
CA GLY A 374 -21.20 -5.95 -0.40
C GLY A 374 -21.71 -6.49 -1.75
N ASN A 375 -22.38 -7.65 -1.74
CA ASN A 375 -23.00 -8.30 -2.89
C ASN A 375 -22.05 -8.36 -4.11
N ARG A 376 -20.77 -8.64 -3.84
CA ARG A 376 -19.71 -8.77 -4.82
C ARG A 376 -19.52 -7.57 -5.74
N THR A 377 -19.85 -6.36 -5.28
CA THR A 377 -19.69 -5.12 -6.05
C THR A 377 -18.47 -4.31 -5.62
N LYS A 378 -18.03 -3.37 -6.46
CA LYS A 378 -16.96 -2.42 -6.08
C LYS A 378 -17.55 -1.34 -5.15
N ASN A 379 -17.99 -1.74 -3.96
CA ASN A 379 -18.77 -0.90 -3.05
C ASN A 379 -18.05 0.42 -2.74
N THR A 380 -18.84 1.49 -2.71
CA THR A 380 -18.48 2.81 -2.16
C THR A 380 -19.10 2.97 -0.77
N PRO A 381 -18.79 4.04 -0.01
CA PRO A 381 -19.39 4.23 1.31
C PRO A 381 -20.91 4.25 1.22
N GLY A 382 -21.58 3.57 2.14
CA GLY A 382 -23.04 3.44 2.15
C GLY A 382 -23.54 2.85 3.46
N SER A 383 -24.87 2.83 3.65
CA SER A 383 -25.53 2.40 4.89
C SER A 383 -25.45 0.90 5.16
N VAL A 384 -24.97 0.11 4.19
CA VAL A 384 -24.86 -1.35 4.28
C VAL A 384 -23.54 -1.79 4.90
N PHE A 385 -22.53 -0.92 4.92
CA PHE A 385 -21.26 -1.18 5.58
C PHE A 385 -21.29 -0.59 6.99
N ASP A 386 -21.15 -1.42 8.00
CA ASP A 386 -20.99 -1.00 9.40
C ASP A 386 -19.54 -1.18 9.83
N LYS A 387 -18.84 -0.08 10.08
CA LYS A 387 -17.43 -0.09 10.49
C LYS A 387 -17.17 -0.86 11.79
N THR A 388 -18.20 -1.08 12.61
CA THR A 388 -18.07 -1.80 13.88
C THR A 388 -18.07 -3.31 13.71
N THR A 389 -18.71 -3.83 12.66
CA THR A 389 -18.82 -5.27 12.38
C THR A 389 -18.01 -5.69 11.17
N ASP A 390 -17.92 -4.84 10.14
CA ASP A 390 -17.45 -5.20 8.81
C ASP A 390 -16.06 -4.65 8.48
N ASP A 391 -15.55 -3.66 9.23
CA ASP A 391 -14.18 -3.17 9.01
C ASP A 391 -13.14 -4.22 9.43
N TYR A 392 -11.92 -4.05 8.93
CA TYR A 392 -10.80 -4.88 9.37
C TYR A 392 -10.28 -4.44 10.73
N ASP A 393 -9.40 -5.25 11.34
CA ASP A 393 -8.73 -4.94 12.61
C ASP A 393 -7.78 -3.73 12.47
N ARG A 394 -8.37 -2.55 12.44
CA ARG A 394 -7.71 -1.27 12.19
C ARG A 394 -7.04 -0.78 13.47
N ARG A 395 -5.71 -0.87 13.50
CA ARG A 395 -4.91 -0.34 14.61
C ARG A 395 -4.47 1.11 14.38
N VAL A 396 -4.15 1.80 15.47
CA VAL A 396 -3.52 3.13 15.42
C VAL A 396 -2.03 3.02 15.10
N ILE A 397 -1.40 4.08 14.63
CA ILE A 397 -0.01 4.15 14.19
C ILE A 397 0.97 3.80 15.31
N GLN A 398 0.62 4.10 16.57
CA GLN A 398 1.44 3.68 17.72
C GLN A 398 1.57 2.16 17.79
N TYR A 399 0.55 1.38 17.42
CA TYR A 399 0.65 -0.08 17.38
C TYR A 399 1.73 -0.51 16.39
N TYR A 400 1.71 0.02 15.17
CA TYR A 400 2.70 -0.33 14.14
C TYR A 400 4.11 0.16 14.48
N ARG A 401 4.23 1.28 15.19
CA ARG A 401 5.52 1.83 15.62
C ARG A 401 6.11 1.08 16.81
N ASP A 402 5.27 0.68 17.77
CA ASP A 402 5.73 0.28 19.11
C ASP A 402 5.56 -1.22 19.40
N THR A 403 4.56 -1.87 18.80
CA THR A 403 4.13 -3.22 19.22
C THR A 403 4.06 -4.24 18.10
N LEU A 404 3.88 -3.84 16.83
CA LEU A 404 3.89 -4.76 15.70
C LEU A 404 5.17 -5.60 15.73
N ASP A 405 5.00 -6.92 15.72
CA ASP A 405 6.08 -7.88 15.65
C ASP A 405 5.76 -8.90 14.55
N ALA A 406 6.29 -8.64 13.37
CA ALA A 406 6.17 -9.53 12.22
C ALA A 406 7.30 -10.59 12.19
N SER A 407 8.02 -10.81 13.29
CA SER A 407 8.94 -11.94 13.40
C SER A 407 8.17 -13.25 13.58
N TYR A 408 8.86 -14.34 13.25
CA TYR A 408 8.35 -15.71 13.32
C TYR A 408 9.49 -16.64 13.75
N SER A 409 9.14 -17.82 14.26
CA SER A 409 10.16 -18.79 14.66
C SER A 409 10.98 -19.25 13.45
N THR A 410 12.31 -19.22 13.55
CA THR A 410 13.19 -19.77 12.50
C THR A 410 13.05 -21.29 12.36
N SER A 411 12.56 -21.98 13.39
CA SER A 411 12.22 -23.40 13.31
C SER A 411 10.99 -23.69 12.43
N ALA A 412 10.22 -22.66 12.07
CA ALA A 412 9.04 -22.78 11.22
C ALA A 412 9.36 -22.82 9.71
N MET A 413 10.61 -22.58 9.30
CA MET A 413 11.05 -22.61 7.89
C MET A 413 12.15 -23.64 7.62
N ALA A 414 12.16 -24.75 8.36
CA ALA A 414 13.11 -25.86 8.17
C ALA A 414 12.83 -26.67 6.89
#